data_AF-A0A2D8KSH4-F1
#
_entry.id   AF-A0A2D8KSH4-F1
#
_cell.length_a   1.000
_cell.length_b   1.000
_cell.length_c   1.000
_cell.angle_alpha   90.00
_cell.angle_beta   90.00
_cell.angle_gamma   90.00
#
_symmetry.space_group_name_H-M   'P 1'
#
loop_
_entity.id
_entity.type
_entity.pdbx_description
1 polymer ?
#
loop_
_entity_poly.entity_id
_entity_poly.type
_entity_poly.pdbx_seq_one_letter_code
_entity_poly.pdbx_strand_id
1 'polypeptide(L)'
;MIMKKLLFLFTIIGLTLTSCSNEGPVGPQGPPGMDGEDGLNGYLGTTFDVNVDLNNSTGYEALINFNDAGVEVYESDAVLVYHKVGEDGTTDDGQPVEIFEQLPQTYYVDGGEFQYNFDYTFYDVRLFIISNIDAATISADYTDNQDFRIIVVPADYLENSGVDVSDYNAVQSLIDMEDHDIIDVSPLQ
;
A
#
# COMPACT_ATOMS: atom_id res chain seq x y z
N MET A 1 -44.65 -20.18 -85.14
CA MET A 1 -44.14 -20.36 -83.76
C MET A 1 -43.34 -19.10 -83.44
N ILE A 2 -43.73 -18.22 -82.51
CA ILE A 2 -43.75 -18.41 -81.03
C ILE A 2 -42.33 -18.67 -80.52
N MET A 3 -41.72 -17.98 -79.54
CA MET A 3 -41.96 -16.70 -78.82
C MET A 3 -40.80 -16.57 -77.78
N LYS A 4 -40.41 -15.43 -77.17
CA LYS A 4 -40.65 -13.96 -77.29
C LYS A 4 -39.61 -13.29 -76.35
N LYS A 5 -39.35 -11.97 -76.49
CA LYS A 5 -38.88 -11.07 -75.39
C LYS A 5 -37.43 -11.32 -74.87
N LEU A 6 -36.71 -10.39 -74.23
CA LEU A 6 -36.84 -8.93 -74.00
C LEU A 6 -35.59 -8.45 -73.20
N LEU A 7 -35.06 -7.25 -73.49
CA LEU A 7 -34.06 -6.52 -72.64
C LEU A 7 -32.69 -7.26 -72.45
N PHE A 8 -31.60 -6.63 -71.99
CA PHE A 8 -31.33 -5.21 -71.69
C PHE A 8 -29.91 -4.83 -72.16
N LEU A 9 -29.76 -3.60 -72.66
CA LEU A 9 -28.54 -2.81 -72.64
C LEU A 9 -27.90 -2.82 -71.23
N PHE A 10 -26.59 -3.07 -71.10
CA PHE A 10 -25.73 -2.30 -70.18
C PHE A 10 -24.24 -2.47 -70.50
N THR A 11 -23.57 -1.35 -70.76
CA THR A 11 -22.11 -1.23 -70.80
C THR A 11 -21.56 -1.50 -69.41
N ILE A 12 -20.74 -2.54 -69.24
CA ILE A 12 -19.91 -2.70 -68.04
C ILE A 12 -18.46 -2.81 -68.48
N ILE A 13 -17.74 -1.73 -68.22
CA ILE A 13 -16.28 -1.67 -68.27
C ILE A 13 -15.77 -2.70 -67.25
N GLY A 14 -15.11 -3.75 -67.74
CA GLY A 14 -14.42 -4.74 -66.91
C GLY A 14 -13.18 -4.13 -66.27
N LEU A 15 -13.40 -3.25 -65.30
CA LEU A 15 -12.34 -2.60 -64.52
C LEU A 15 -11.57 -3.70 -63.79
N THR A 16 -10.28 -3.82 -64.07
CA THR A 16 -9.40 -4.80 -63.43
C THR A 16 -9.17 -4.42 -61.98
N LEU A 17 -10.03 -4.91 -61.08
CA LEU A 17 -9.79 -4.88 -59.64
C LEU A 17 -8.76 -5.95 -59.26
N THR A 18 -7.52 -5.74 -59.67
CA THR A 18 -6.38 -6.24 -58.90
C THR A 18 -6.40 -5.48 -57.58
N SER A 19 -6.96 -6.07 -56.52
CA SER A 19 -6.82 -5.51 -55.18
C SER A 19 -5.34 -5.48 -54.83
N CYS A 20 -4.75 -4.30 -54.84
CA CYS A 20 -3.37 -4.11 -54.41
C CYS A 20 -3.21 -4.68 -53.00
N SER A 21 -2.12 -5.43 -52.82
CA SER A 21 -1.40 -5.64 -51.55
C SER A 21 -2.19 -5.41 -50.26
N ASN A 22 -2.38 -6.52 -49.53
CA ASN A 22 -2.64 -6.53 -48.09
C ASN A 22 -1.82 -5.45 -47.37
N GLU A 23 -2.41 -4.84 -46.35
CA GLU A 23 -1.86 -3.78 -45.52
C GLU A 23 -1.33 -2.55 -46.31
N GLY A 24 -2.17 -1.50 -46.38
CA GLY A 24 -1.64 -0.15 -46.61
C GLY A 24 -0.60 0.19 -45.53
N PRO A 25 0.38 1.08 -45.82
CA PRO A 25 1.44 1.39 -44.87
C PRO A 25 0.84 1.79 -43.53
N VAL A 26 1.32 1.14 -42.46
CA VAL A 26 0.94 1.46 -41.08
C VAL A 26 1.09 2.98 -40.92
N GLY A 27 0.03 3.63 -40.44
CA GLY A 27 0.07 5.07 -40.21
C GLY A 27 1.26 5.44 -39.32
N PRO A 28 1.85 6.64 -39.46
CA PRO A 28 2.92 7.05 -38.58
C PRO A 28 2.46 6.84 -37.13
N GLN A 29 3.33 6.22 -36.32
CA GLN A 29 3.10 6.07 -34.90
C GLN A 29 2.70 7.45 -34.35
N GLY A 30 1.68 7.48 -33.49
CA GLY A 30 1.33 8.72 -32.79
C GLY A 30 2.56 9.29 -32.10
N PRO A 31 2.61 10.61 -31.85
CA PRO A 31 3.66 11.14 -30.99
C PRO A 31 3.71 10.29 -29.70
N PRO A 32 4.91 9.98 -29.17
CA PRO A 32 5.01 9.34 -27.87
C PRO A 32 4.06 10.02 -26.88
N GLY A 33 3.49 9.24 -25.97
CA GLY A 33 2.83 9.84 -24.80
C GLY A 33 3.82 10.78 -24.12
N MET A 34 3.32 11.79 -23.41
CA MET A 34 4.23 12.51 -22.52
C MET A 34 4.86 11.47 -21.59
N ASP A 35 6.19 11.46 -21.52
CA ASP A 35 6.90 10.68 -20.53
C ASP A 35 6.30 11.08 -19.17
N GLY A 36 5.88 10.09 -18.37
CA GLY A 36 5.47 10.37 -17.00
C GLY A 36 6.66 11.01 -16.28
N GLU A 37 6.40 11.99 -15.40
CA GLU A 37 7.46 12.54 -14.55
C GLU A 37 8.21 11.37 -13.91
N ASP A 38 9.54 11.33 -14.10
CA ASP A 38 10.38 10.28 -13.54
C ASP A 38 10.04 10.12 -12.06
N GLY A 39 9.73 8.88 -11.65
CA GLY A 39 9.19 8.53 -10.32
C GLY A 39 10.17 8.68 -9.16
N LEU A 40 10.89 9.80 -9.11
CA LEU A 40 11.95 10.14 -8.17
C LEU A 40 11.49 10.17 -6.70
N ASN A 41 10.17 10.13 -6.46
CA ASN A 41 9.51 9.89 -5.16
C ASN A 41 8.14 9.18 -5.36
N GLY A 42 8.10 8.08 -6.14
CA GLY A 42 6.85 7.43 -6.56
C GLY A 42 6.12 6.56 -5.52
N TYR A 43 5.40 7.17 -4.58
CA TYR A 43 4.35 6.53 -3.75
C TYR A 43 4.77 5.40 -2.80
N LEU A 44 5.86 5.57 -2.05
CA LEU A 44 6.07 4.82 -0.81
C LEU A 44 5.14 5.32 0.30
N GLY A 45 4.60 4.41 1.11
CA GLY A 45 3.76 4.78 2.26
C GLY A 45 4.54 5.52 3.35
N THR A 46 3.96 6.57 3.94
CA THR A 46 4.62 7.36 4.97
C THR A 46 4.68 6.56 6.27
N THR A 47 5.91 6.23 6.70
CA THR A 47 6.17 5.44 7.90
C THR A 47 6.79 6.32 8.99
N PHE A 48 6.30 6.19 10.23
CA PHE A 48 6.89 6.86 11.39
C PHE A 48 6.68 6.03 12.66
N ASP A 49 7.62 6.14 13.60
CA ASP A 49 7.62 5.41 14.86
C ASP A 49 7.23 6.33 16.03
N VAL A 50 6.49 5.78 17.00
CA VAL A 50 6.06 6.47 18.21
C VAL A 50 6.34 5.62 19.45
N ASN A 51 6.86 6.25 20.50
CA ASN A 51 6.99 5.65 21.83
C ASN A 51 5.91 6.23 22.75
N VAL A 52 5.10 5.38 23.38
CA VAL A 52 3.92 5.81 24.17
C VAL A 52 3.75 5.06 25.48
N ASP A 53 3.17 5.74 26.47
CA ASP A 53 2.67 5.13 27.69
C ASP A 53 1.18 4.78 27.54
N LEU A 54 0.84 3.50 27.68
CA LEU A 54 -0.52 2.95 27.72
C LEU A 54 -0.84 2.47 29.14
N ASN A 55 -0.72 3.36 30.13
CA ASN A 55 -0.87 3.04 31.55
C ASN A 55 -2.02 3.80 32.23
N ASN A 56 -2.18 3.60 33.54
CA ASN A 56 -3.26 4.21 34.32
C ASN A 56 -3.28 5.77 34.27
N SER A 57 -2.15 6.42 33.96
CA SER A 57 -2.08 7.89 33.85
C SER A 57 -2.59 8.42 32.52
N THR A 58 -2.48 7.61 31.45
CA THR A 58 -2.99 7.91 30.10
C THR A 58 -4.37 7.30 29.84
N GLY A 59 -4.88 6.48 30.76
CA GLY A 59 -6.15 5.76 30.58
C GLY A 59 -6.01 4.51 29.73
N TYR A 60 -4.79 3.99 29.56
CA TYR A 60 -4.43 2.88 28.67
C TYR A 60 -4.70 3.17 27.18
N GLU A 61 -4.74 4.45 26.79
CA GLU A 61 -4.82 4.92 25.41
C GLU A 61 -3.84 6.06 25.11
N ALA A 62 -3.41 6.17 23.85
CA ALA A 62 -2.61 7.26 23.31
C ALA A 62 -3.19 7.70 21.96
N LEU A 63 -3.30 9.02 21.74
CA LEU A 63 -3.82 9.59 20.50
C LEU A 63 -2.69 10.32 19.77
N ILE A 64 -2.43 9.90 18.53
CA ILE A 64 -1.34 10.36 17.68
C ILE A 64 -1.95 11.15 16.51
N ASN A 65 -1.81 12.47 16.50
CA ASN A 65 -2.32 13.29 15.40
C ASN A 65 -1.34 13.31 14.23
N PHE A 66 -1.82 13.07 13.02
CA PHE A 66 -0.96 13.02 11.84
C PHE A 66 -0.30 14.37 11.52
N ASN A 67 -0.99 15.50 11.77
CA ASN A 67 -0.42 16.83 11.56
C ASN A 67 0.75 17.12 12.51
N ASP A 68 0.67 16.64 13.75
CA ASP A 68 1.75 16.76 14.74
C ASP A 68 2.96 15.88 14.37
N ALA A 69 2.72 14.74 13.70
CA ALA A 69 3.75 13.90 13.08
C ALA A 69 4.27 14.44 11.73
N GLY A 70 3.69 15.52 11.19
CA GLY A 70 4.05 16.08 9.88
C GLY A 70 3.58 15.25 8.68
N VAL A 71 2.59 14.38 8.86
CA VAL A 71 2.03 13.47 7.86
C VAL A 71 0.68 14.00 7.36
N GLU A 72 0.49 14.08 6.05
CA GLU A 72 -0.82 14.33 5.44
C GLU A 72 -1.50 12.98 5.14
N VAL A 73 -2.78 12.85 5.51
CA VAL A 73 -3.57 11.62 5.36
C VAL A 73 -4.96 11.96 4.83
N TYR A 74 -5.43 11.20 3.84
CA TYR A 74 -6.74 11.38 3.22
C TYR A 74 -7.74 10.32 3.70
N GLU A 75 -9.05 10.61 3.57
CA GLU A 75 -10.14 9.68 3.96
C GLU A 75 -10.09 8.32 3.24
N SER A 76 -9.37 8.25 2.12
CA SER A 76 -9.19 7.05 1.31
C SER A 76 -8.05 6.14 1.78
N ASP A 77 -7.10 6.69 2.55
CA ASP A 77 -5.82 6.02 2.82
C ASP A 77 -5.96 4.92 3.88
N ALA A 78 -5.16 3.86 3.72
CA ALA A 78 -5.09 2.78 4.70
C ALA A 78 -4.03 3.11 5.76
N VAL A 79 -4.33 2.84 7.03
CA VAL A 79 -3.37 2.99 8.12
C VAL A 79 -3.10 1.62 8.74
N LEU A 80 -1.82 1.25 8.78
CA LEU A 80 -1.33 0.03 9.41
C LEU A 80 -0.53 0.40 10.66
N VAL A 81 -0.70 -0.37 11.73
CA VAL A 81 0.06 -0.20 12.97
C VAL A 81 0.71 -1.52 13.36
N TYR A 82 1.97 -1.44 13.77
CA TYR A 82 2.76 -2.57 14.24
C TYR A 82 3.34 -2.25 15.61
N HIS A 83 3.42 -3.24 16.50
CA HIS A 83 4.08 -3.16 17.80
C HIS A 83 5.49 -3.74 17.68
N LYS A 84 6.51 -3.06 18.24
CA LYS A 84 7.87 -3.61 18.34
C LYS A 84 7.92 -4.61 19.49
N VAL A 85 8.07 -5.89 19.15
CA VAL A 85 8.03 -7.00 20.12
C VAL A 85 9.43 -7.47 20.56
N GLY A 86 10.48 -7.02 19.89
CA GLY A 86 11.86 -7.39 20.21
C GLY A 86 12.87 -6.97 19.16
N GLU A 87 14.06 -7.56 19.25
CA GLU A 87 15.21 -7.34 18.36
C GLU A 87 15.92 -8.69 18.11
N ASP A 88 16.26 -9.02 16.86
CA ASP A 88 16.98 -10.26 16.49
C ASP A 88 18.32 -9.96 15.81
N GLY A 89 19.34 -9.73 16.64
CA GLY A 89 20.69 -9.43 16.19
C GLY A 89 20.89 -7.98 15.78
N THR A 90 21.92 -7.73 14.97
CA THR A 90 22.34 -6.38 14.57
C THR A 90 22.73 -6.32 13.10
N THR A 91 22.49 -5.18 12.47
CA THR A 91 22.97 -4.83 11.13
C THR A 91 24.50 -4.69 11.08
N ASP A 92 25.07 -4.61 9.87
CA ASP A 92 26.52 -4.44 9.67
C ASP A 92 27.08 -3.11 10.23
N ASP A 93 26.23 -2.08 10.34
CA ASP A 93 26.54 -0.80 10.98
C ASP A 93 26.23 -0.78 12.50
N GLY A 94 25.75 -1.89 13.06
CA GLY A 94 25.59 -2.12 14.48
C GLY A 94 24.28 -1.64 15.10
N GLN A 95 23.26 -1.32 14.29
CA GLN A 95 21.90 -1.06 14.79
C GLN A 95 21.18 -2.38 15.10
N PRO A 96 20.22 -2.41 16.04
CA PRO A 96 19.39 -3.58 16.27
C PRO A 96 18.50 -3.87 15.05
N VAL A 97 18.31 -5.15 14.74
CA VAL A 97 17.30 -5.59 13.77
C VAL A 97 15.99 -5.77 14.51
N GLU A 98 15.05 -4.84 14.33
CA GLU A 98 13.79 -4.78 15.08
C GLU A 98 12.75 -5.81 14.59
N ILE A 99 12.02 -6.42 15.52
CA ILE A 99 10.93 -7.35 15.24
C ILE A 99 9.59 -6.64 15.47
N PHE A 100 8.73 -6.66 14.46
CA PHE A 100 7.42 -6.02 14.47
C PHE A 100 6.28 -7.01 14.25
N GLU A 101 5.20 -6.88 15.01
CA GLU A 101 3.96 -7.63 14.84
C GLU A 101 2.79 -6.68 14.58
N GLN A 102 1.98 -6.97 13.55
CA GLN A 102 0.87 -6.11 13.15
C GLN A 102 -0.25 -6.14 14.19
N LEU A 103 -0.81 -4.98 14.55
CA LEU A 103 -1.96 -4.92 15.45
C LEU A 103 -3.25 -5.44 14.78
N PRO A 104 -4.16 -6.06 15.55
CA PRO A 104 -4.14 -6.23 17.01
C PRO A 104 -3.27 -7.40 17.50
N GLN A 105 -2.66 -7.25 18.67
CA GLN A 105 -1.84 -8.30 19.31
C GLN A 105 -2.31 -8.65 20.72
N THR A 106 -2.56 -9.94 20.97
CA THR A 106 -3.11 -10.47 22.22
C THR A 106 -2.02 -11.10 23.09
N TYR A 107 -1.95 -10.67 24.34
CA TYR A 107 -1.01 -11.16 25.35
C TYR A 107 -1.74 -11.90 26.48
N TYR A 108 -1.27 -13.11 26.78
CA TYR A 108 -1.78 -13.95 27.86
C TYR A 108 -0.96 -13.74 29.14
N VAL A 109 -1.64 -13.43 30.24
CA VAL A 109 -1.01 -13.15 31.54
C VAL A 109 -1.71 -13.92 32.67
N ASP A 110 -1.10 -13.95 33.85
CA ASP A 110 -1.69 -14.61 35.02
C ASP A 110 -3.05 -13.98 35.38
N GLY A 111 -4.12 -14.72 35.10
CA GLY A 111 -5.51 -14.32 35.40
C GLY A 111 -6.36 -13.97 34.18
N GLY A 112 -5.79 -13.80 32.98
CA GLY A 112 -6.57 -13.52 31.77
C GLY A 112 -5.73 -13.08 30.57
N GLU A 113 -6.27 -12.16 29.77
CA GLU A 113 -5.63 -11.65 28.57
C GLU A 113 -5.90 -10.15 28.40
N PHE A 114 -4.97 -9.48 27.71
CA PHE A 114 -5.17 -8.14 27.18
C PHE A 114 -4.70 -8.09 25.72
N GLN A 115 -5.06 -7.04 25.00
CA GLN A 115 -4.74 -6.86 23.60
C GLN A 115 -4.39 -5.41 23.32
N TYR A 116 -3.25 -5.16 22.67
CA TYR A 116 -3.02 -3.88 22.00
C TYR A 116 -3.87 -3.83 20.73
N ASN A 117 -4.60 -2.74 20.56
CA ASN A 117 -5.48 -2.51 19.43
C ASN A 117 -5.39 -1.05 19.00
N PHE A 118 -5.93 -0.74 17.82
CA PHE A 118 -6.00 0.62 17.31
C PHE A 118 -7.30 0.90 16.57
N ASP A 119 -7.67 2.18 16.53
CA ASP A 119 -8.55 2.72 15.50
C ASP A 119 -7.92 3.99 14.93
N TYR A 120 -8.41 4.44 13.78
CA TYR A 120 -7.89 5.65 13.13
C TYR A 120 -9.00 6.42 12.42
N THR A 121 -8.72 7.70 12.23
CA THR A 121 -9.41 8.60 11.29
C THR A 121 -8.35 9.18 10.35
N PHE A 122 -8.73 10.01 9.38
CA PHE A 122 -7.73 10.77 8.60
C PHE A 122 -7.05 11.89 9.41
N TYR A 123 -7.46 12.15 10.66
CA TYR A 123 -6.81 13.11 11.55
C TYR A 123 -5.79 12.46 12.50
N ASP A 124 -6.03 11.23 12.93
CA ASP A 124 -5.31 10.60 14.04
C ASP A 124 -5.37 9.07 14.05
N VAL A 125 -4.41 8.46 14.76
CA VAL A 125 -4.44 7.07 15.21
C VAL A 125 -4.60 7.06 16.72
N ARG A 126 -5.50 6.21 17.22
CA ARG A 126 -5.62 5.92 18.65
C ARG A 126 -5.10 4.51 18.92
N LEU A 127 -4.07 4.42 19.75
CA LEU A 127 -3.48 3.18 20.27
C LEU A 127 -4.08 2.92 21.64
N PHE A 128 -4.54 1.69 21.94
CA PHE A 128 -5.14 1.40 23.25
C PHE A 128 -5.05 -0.08 23.64
N ILE A 129 -5.15 -0.34 24.96
CA ILE A 129 -5.26 -1.69 25.51
C ILE A 129 -6.73 -2.03 25.78
N ILE A 130 -7.19 -3.17 25.27
CA ILE A 130 -8.42 -3.84 25.71
C ILE A 130 -8.05 -4.98 26.65
N SER A 131 -8.74 -5.14 27.78
CA SER A 131 -8.40 -6.13 28.81
C SER A 131 -9.65 -6.84 29.34
N ASN A 132 -9.54 -8.14 29.64
CA ASN A 132 -10.56 -8.88 30.41
C ASN A 132 -10.26 -8.98 31.92
N ILE A 133 -9.08 -8.51 32.33
CA ILE A 133 -8.66 -8.31 33.73
C ILE A 133 -8.70 -6.82 34.11
N ASP A 134 -8.45 -6.50 35.38
CA ASP A 134 -8.20 -5.12 35.79
C ASP A 134 -6.89 -4.64 35.14
N ALA A 135 -6.97 -3.62 34.29
CA ALA A 135 -5.82 -3.09 33.55
C ALA A 135 -4.72 -2.58 34.50
N ALA A 136 -5.07 -2.18 35.74
CA ALA A 136 -4.11 -1.81 36.77
C ALA A 136 -3.26 -2.98 37.33
N THR A 137 -3.50 -4.21 36.87
CA THR A 137 -2.69 -5.40 37.17
C THR A 137 -1.76 -5.82 36.03
N ILE A 138 -1.80 -5.16 34.87
CA ILE A 138 -0.86 -5.38 33.77
C ILE A 138 0.52 -4.84 34.19
N SER A 139 1.61 -5.54 33.84
CA SER A 139 2.98 -5.10 34.18
C SER A 139 3.37 -3.82 33.43
N ALA A 140 4.20 -2.99 34.07
CA ALA A 140 4.80 -1.81 33.44
C ALA A 140 5.56 -2.15 32.15
N ASP A 141 6.13 -3.37 32.05
CA ASP A 141 6.81 -3.87 30.84
C ASP A 141 5.89 -3.91 29.60
N TYR A 142 4.57 -3.88 29.79
CA TYR A 142 3.54 -3.82 28.74
C TYR A 142 2.79 -2.48 28.69
N THR A 143 2.93 -1.60 29.68
CA THR A 143 2.18 -0.32 29.72
C THR A 143 3.03 0.90 29.51
N ASP A 144 4.34 0.82 29.73
CA ASP A 144 5.23 1.99 29.73
C ASP A 144 6.24 1.88 28.58
N ASN A 145 6.59 3.03 27.96
CA ASN A 145 7.53 3.14 26.84
C ASN A 145 7.32 2.13 25.69
N GLN A 146 6.08 1.91 25.25
CA GLN A 146 5.78 0.96 24.18
C GLN A 146 6.02 1.58 22.79
N ASP A 147 6.84 0.92 21.97
CA ASP A 147 7.19 1.35 20.61
C ASP A 147 6.22 0.80 19.56
N PHE A 148 5.64 1.68 18.75
CA PHE A 148 4.78 1.34 17.62
C PHE A 148 5.24 2.00 16.32
N ARG A 149 5.16 1.26 15.21
CA ARG A 149 5.38 1.75 13.85
C ARG A 149 4.04 1.96 13.16
N ILE A 150 3.79 3.18 12.68
CA ILE A 150 2.58 3.57 11.96
C ILE A 150 2.94 3.79 10.49
N ILE A 151 2.18 3.18 9.58
CA ILE A 151 2.37 3.27 8.13
C ILE A 151 1.07 3.77 7.50
N VAL A 152 1.13 4.90 6.81
CA VAL A 152 0.04 5.43 5.98
C VAL A 152 0.27 5.02 4.53
N VAL A 153 -0.66 4.27 3.95
CA VAL A 153 -0.60 3.76 2.58
C VAL A 153 -1.62 4.53 1.71
N PRO A 154 -1.16 5.35 0.74
CA PRO A 154 -2.05 6.12 -0.13
C PRO A 154 -3.00 5.26 -0.95
N ALA A 155 -4.27 5.66 -1.04
CA ALA A 155 -5.29 4.90 -1.77
C ALA A 155 -5.05 4.80 -3.28
N ASP A 156 -4.50 5.86 -3.89
CA ASP A 156 -4.18 5.91 -5.31
C ASP A 156 -3.17 4.81 -5.72
N TYR A 157 -2.39 4.29 -4.78
CA TYR A 157 -1.50 3.15 -4.98
C TYR A 157 -2.26 1.81 -5.04
N LEU A 158 -3.33 1.66 -4.25
CA LEU A 158 -4.18 0.46 -4.22
C LEU A 158 -5.06 0.36 -5.47
N GLU A 159 -5.59 1.48 -5.98
CA GLU A 159 -6.40 1.47 -7.21
C GLU A 159 -5.57 1.13 -8.47
N ASN A 160 -4.30 1.54 -8.53
CA ASN A 160 -3.43 1.30 -9.68
C ASN A 160 -2.68 -0.05 -9.66
N SER A 161 -2.52 -0.68 -8.48
CA SER A 161 -1.86 -1.99 -8.35
C SER A 161 -2.82 -3.16 -8.65
N GLY A 162 -4.13 -2.99 -8.45
CA GLY A 162 -5.14 -4.02 -8.73
C GLY A 162 -5.05 -5.25 -7.82
N VAL A 163 -4.43 -5.11 -6.65
CA VAL A 163 -4.15 -6.21 -5.71
C VAL A 163 -5.27 -6.39 -4.70
N ASP A 164 -5.67 -7.65 -4.50
CA ASP A 164 -6.55 -8.04 -3.39
C ASP A 164 -5.75 -8.06 -2.08
N VAL A 165 -5.78 -6.93 -1.37
CA VAL A 165 -5.12 -6.76 -0.07
C VAL A 165 -5.68 -7.67 1.05
N SER A 166 -6.71 -8.48 0.78
CA SER A 166 -7.18 -9.51 1.70
C SER A 166 -6.46 -10.87 1.54
N ASP A 167 -5.69 -11.07 0.47
CA ASP A 167 -4.82 -12.24 0.30
C ASP A 167 -3.38 -11.92 0.73
N TYR A 168 -2.96 -12.54 1.84
CA TYR A 168 -1.60 -12.44 2.37
C TYR A 168 -0.51 -12.75 1.33
N ASN A 169 -0.76 -13.67 0.38
CA ASN A 169 0.22 -14.01 -0.66
C ASN A 169 0.32 -12.91 -1.73
N ALA A 170 -0.78 -12.19 -1.99
CA ALA A 170 -0.79 -11.06 -2.92
C ALA A 170 -0.11 -9.83 -2.29
N VAL A 171 -0.30 -9.61 -0.98
CA VAL A 171 0.46 -8.63 -0.19
C VAL A 171 1.95 -8.99 -0.12
N GLN A 172 2.30 -10.25 0.14
CA GLN A 172 3.70 -10.70 0.18
C GLN A 172 4.37 -10.56 -1.20
N SER A 173 3.67 -10.90 -2.29
CA SER A 173 4.18 -10.73 -3.65
C SER A 173 4.27 -9.28 -4.13
N LEU A 174 3.60 -8.31 -3.49
CA LEU A 174 3.85 -6.88 -3.70
C LEU A 174 5.18 -6.45 -3.08
N ILE A 175 5.50 -6.98 -1.91
CA ILE A 175 6.65 -6.59 -1.09
C ILE A 175 7.95 -7.25 -1.60
N ASP A 176 7.89 -8.52 -2.06
CA ASP A 176 9.05 -9.29 -2.54
C ASP A 176 9.62 -8.81 -3.91
N MET A 177 9.07 -7.74 -4.52
CA MET A 177 9.49 -7.26 -5.84
C MET A 177 10.62 -6.21 -5.81
N GLU A 178 11.16 -5.87 -4.64
CA GLU A 178 12.02 -4.69 -4.44
C GLU A 178 13.46 -5.01 -3.96
N ASP A 179 13.99 -6.22 -4.20
CA ASP A 179 15.35 -6.65 -3.76
C ASP A 179 16.53 -5.99 -4.53
N HIS A 180 16.29 -4.81 -5.13
CA HIS A 180 17.28 -3.97 -5.79
C HIS A 180 16.87 -2.48 -5.73
N ASP A 181 17.15 -1.80 -4.61
CA ASP A 181 17.83 -0.50 -4.59
C ASP A 181 18.14 -0.02 -3.15
N ILE A 182 19.28 -0.50 -2.60
CA ILE A 182 19.84 0.05 -1.35
C ILE A 182 20.46 1.42 -1.66
N ILE A 183 19.81 2.50 -1.23
CA ILE A 183 20.38 3.86 -1.28
C ILE A 183 21.13 4.13 0.03
N ASP A 184 22.46 4.02 -0.01
CA ASP A 184 23.36 4.48 1.05
C ASP A 184 23.40 6.03 1.07
N VAL A 185 22.86 6.63 2.13
CA VAL A 185 22.92 8.07 2.40
C VAL A 185 23.95 8.39 3.48
N SER A 186 25.17 8.70 3.03
CA SER A 186 26.25 9.20 3.88
C SER A 186 25.91 10.57 4.50
N PRO A 187 26.15 10.82 5.80
CA PRO A 187 25.88 12.11 6.43
C PRO A 187 26.76 13.25 5.87
N LEU A 188 26.17 14.43 5.68
CA LEU A 188 26.89 15.66 5.32
C LEU A 188 27.81 16.12 6.47
N GLN A 189 28.98 16.68 6.11
CA GLN A 189 29.98 17.24 7.03
C GLN A 189 29.65 18.66 7.50
#